data_AF-A0A9P7AVH9-F1
#
_entry.id   AF-A0A9P7AVH9-F1
#
_cell.length_a   1.000
_cell.length_b   1.000
_cell.length_c   1.000
_cell.angle_alpha   90.00
_cell.angle_beta   90.00
_cell.angle_gamma   90.00
#
_symmetry.space_group_name_H-M   'P 1'
#
loop_
_entity.id
_entity.type
_entity.pdbx_description
1 polymer ?
#
loop_
_entity_poly.entity_id
_entity_poly.type
_entity_poly.pdbx_seq_one_letter_code
_entity_poly.pdbx_strand_id
1 'polypeptide(L)'
;MEEGFGPRGREEDRMADSNGRVADVQKPVVKKLVKATGAEDYNVLQNNGRIAHQVVDHVHFHMPDWRWETREEFDYGRSKARADKD
;
A
#
# COMPACT_ATOMS: atom_id res chain seq x y z
N MET A 1 -35.86 21.04 -3.59
CA MET A 1 -34.63 21.80 -3.92
C MET A 1 -33.59 20.75 -4.24
N GLU A 2 -33.32 20.55 -5.53
CA GLU A 2 -32.24 19.69 -6.03
C GLU A 2 -30.90 20.33 -5.64
N GLU A 3 -30.09 19.63 -4.84
CA GLU A 3 -28.68 20.00 -4.68
C GLU A 3 -27.90 19.47 -5.87
N GLY A 4 -27.74 20.33 -6.87
CA GLY A 4 -27.07 20.02 -8.13
C GLY A 4 -25.59 19.67 -7.95
N PHE A 5 -25.24 18.43 -8.30
CA PHE A 5 -23.89 18.05 -8.69
C PHE A 5 -23.56 18.70 -10.04
N GLY A 6 -22.78 19.78 -10.03
CA GLY A 6 -22.05 20.23 -11.23
C GLY A 6 -20.99 19.20 -11.68
N PRO A 7 -20.40 19.34 -12.88
CA PRO A 7 -19.59 18.30 -13.53
C PRO A 7 -18.22 18.15 -12.87
N ARG A 8 -18.20 17.57 -11.67
CA ARG A 8 -17.02 16.98 -11.06
C ARG A 8 -17.10 15.51 -11.41
N GLY A 9 -16.27 15.05 -12.35
CA GLY A 9 -16.08 13.61 -12.61
C GLY A 9 -15.98 12.87 -11.28
N ARG A 10 -16.61 11.69 -11.19
CA ARG A 10 -16.84 11.02 -9.91
C ARG A 10 -15.49 10.88 -9.19
N GLU A 11 -15.49 10.98 -7.87
CA GLU A 11 -14.28 10.82 -7.07
C GLU A 11 -13.52 9.54 -7.45
N GLU A 12 -14.27 8.49 -7.78
CA GLU A 12 -13.82 7.22 -8.36
C GLU A 12 -13.01 7.41 -9.67
N ASP A 13 -13.45 8.28 -10.58
CA ASP A 13 -12.78 8.56 -11.85
C ASP A 13 -11.45 9.30 -11.63
N ARG A 14 -11.40 10.20 -10.63
CA ARG A 14 -10.15 10.90 -10.25
C ARG A 14 -9.17 9.95 -9.59
N MET A 15 -9.66 9.05 -8.74
CA MET A 15 -8.83 8.00 -8.16
C MET A 15 -8.29 7.06 -9.24
N ALA A 16 -9.10 6.67 -10.22
CA ALA A 16 -8.67 5.83 -11.33
C ALA A 16 -7.50 6.45 -12.14
N ASP A 17 -7.56 7.76 -12.45
CA ASP A 17 -6.45 8.47 -13.10
C ASP A 17 -5.19 8.47 -12.22
N SER A 18 -5.33 8.79 -10.93
CA SER A 18 -4.18 8.78 -10.01
C SER A 18 -3.57 7.39 -9.82
N ASN A 19 -4.39 6.33 -9.79
CA ASN A 19 -3.94 4.94 -9.68
C ASN A 19 -3.17 4.49 -10.93
N GLY A 20 -3.62 4.90 -12.12
CA GLY A 20 -2.88 4.66 -13.37
C GLY A 20 -1.47 5.23 -13.31
N ARG A 21 -1.35 6.50 -12.90
CA ARG A 21 -0.04 7.18 -12.78
C ARG A 21 0.86 6.55 -11.71
N VAL A 22 0.30 6.12 -10.59
CA VAL A 22 1.07 5.43 -9.54
C VAL A 22 1.55 4.07 -10.02
N ALA A 23 0.74 3.32 -10.78
CA ALA A 23 1.16 2.03 -11.34
C ALA A 23 2.36 2.17 -12.31
N ASP A 24 2.42 3.26 -13.07
CA ASP A 24 3.54 3.55 -13.99
C ASP A 24 4.86 3.78 -13.23
N VAL A 25 4.80 4.42 -12.05
CA VAL A 25 5.97 4.66 -11.20
C VAL A 25 6.31 3.45 -10.31
N GLN A 26 5.30 2.71 -9.87
CA GLN A 26 5.43 1.59 -8.94
C GLN A 26 6.28 0.46 -9.53
N LYS A 27 6.01 0.06 -10.79
CA LYS A 27 6.73 -1.05 -11.46
C LYS A 27 8.27 -0.86 -11.48
N PRO A 28 8.83 0.26 -11.97
CA PRO A 28 10.27 0.43 -11.99
C PRO A 28 10.89 0.58 -10.59
N VAL A 29 10.16 1.13 -9.61
CA VAL A 29 10.63 1.24 -8.22
C VAL A 29 10.73 -0.15 -7.59
N VAL A 30 9.66 -0.95 -7.66
CA VAL A 30 9.63 -2.31 -7.09
C VAL A 30 10.72 -3.17 -7.70
N LYS A 31 10.92 -3.12 -9.02
CA LYS A 31 12.00 -3.86 -9.69
C LYS A 31 13.40 -3.53 -9.15
N LYS A 32 13.66 -2.24 -8.85
CA LYS A 32 14.93 -1.82 -8.25
C LYS A 32 15.05 -2.29 -6.80
N LEU A 33 13.97 -2.23 -6.03
CA LEU A 33 13.94 -2.72 -4.65
C LEU A 33 14.19 -4.23 -4.59
N VAL A 34 13.52 -5.03 -5.43
CA VAL A 34 13.74 -6.48 -5.54
C VAL A 34 15.21 -6.78 -5.84
N LYS A 35 15.79 -6.11 -6.84
CA LYS A 35 17.21 -6.30 -7.18
C LYS A 35 18.16 -5.89 -6.05
N ALA A 36 17.87 -4.81 -5.35
CA ALA A 36 18.72 -4.29 -4.28
C ALA A 36 18.62 -5.12 -2.99
N THR A 37 17.45 -5.68 -2.71
CA THR A 37 17.17 -6.44 -1.49
C THR A 37 17.38 -7.94 -1.65
N GLY A 38 17.37 -8.46 -2.87
CA GLY A 38 17.38 -9.89 -3.12
C GLY A 38 16.07 -10.58 -2.73
N ALA A 39 14.96 -9.84 -2.63
CA ALA A 39 13.67 -10.42 -2.32
C ALA A 39 13.24 -11.40 -3.42
N GLU A 40 13.05 -12.67 -3.07
CA GLU A 40 12.54 -13.69 -3.99
C GLU A 40 11.03 -13.57 -4.14
N ASP A 41 10.34 -13.28 -3.03
CA ASP A 41 8.90 -13.04 -2.96
C ASP A 41 8.61 -11.63 -2.42
N TYR A 42 7.59 -10.98 -2.96
CA TYR A 42 7.16 -9.66 -2.52
C TYR A 42 5.70 -9.39 -2.85
N ASN A 43 5.07 -8.57 -2.01
CA ASN A 43 3.72 -8.06 -2.24
C ASN A 43 3.76 -6.58 -2.61
N VAL A 44 2.80 -6.16 -3.43
CA VAL A 44 2.62 -4.75 -3.80
C VAL A 44 1.13 -4.45 -3.70
N LEU A 45 0.74 -3.48 -2.86
CA LEU A 45 -0.66 -3.16 -2.62
C LEU A 45 -0.91 -1.65 -2.53
N GLN A 46 -2.15 -1.26 -2.82
CA GLN A 46 -2.68 0.07 -2.54
C GLN A 46 -4.02 -0.04 -1.82
N ASN A 47 -4.17 0.74 -0.77
CA ASN A 47 -5.45 0.92 -0.09
C ASN A 47 -6.08 2.20 -0.65
N ASN A 48 -7.04 2.06 -1.56
CA ASN A 48 -7.65 3.18 -2.26
C ASN A 48 -9.04 3.48 -1.67
N GLY A 49 -9.10 4.55 -0.88
CA GLY A 49 -10.30 5.00 -0.17
C GLY A 49 -10.46 4.39 1.22
N ARG A 50 -11.32 5.03 2.04
CA ARG A 50 -11.57 4.63 3.44
C ARG A 50 -12.08 3.19 3.57
N ILE A 51 -12.90 2.71 2.63
CA ILE A 51 -13.41 1.33 2.62
C ILE A 51 -12.30 0.28 2.45
N ALA A 52 -11.19 0.66 1.81
CA ALA A 52 -10.00 -0.17 1.68
C ALA A 52 -9.03 0.01 2.86
N HIS A 53 -9.49 0.59 3.98
CA HIS A 53 -8.69 0.91 5.16
C HIS A 53 -7.56 1.92 4.90
N GLN A 54 -7.74 2.85 3.97
CA GLN A 54 -6.81 3.98 3.82
C GLN A 54 -6.90 4.90 5.04
N VAL A 55 -5.84 4.94 5.85
CA VAL A 55 -5.77 5.80 7.03
C VAL A 55 -5.14 7.16 6.70
N VAL A 56 -4.17 7.20 5.79
CA VAL A 56 -3.43 8.42 5.43
C VAL A 56 -3.93 8.99 4.11
N ASP A 57 -4.28 10.27 4.11
CA ASP A 57 -5.04 10.92 3.03
C ASP A 57 -4.16 11.43 1.87
N HIS A 58 -3.27 10.56 1.38
CA HIS A 58 -2.59 10.72 0.09
C HIS A 58 -2.43 9.36 -0.58
N VAL A 59 -2.33 9.33 -1.91
CA VAL A 59 -2.11 8.09 -2.65
C VAL A 59 -0.69 7.59 -2.34
N HIS A 60 -0.60 6.38 -1.80
CA HIS A 60 0.65 5.68 -1.49
C HIS A 60 0.49 4.18 -1.72
N PHE A 61 1.58 3.49 -2.04
CA PHE A 61 1.59 2.03 -2.16
C PHE A 61 2.50 1.43 -1.11
N HIS A 62 2.17 0.21 -0.69
CA HIS A 62 3.01 -0.57 0.22
C HIS A 62 3.73 -1.67 -0.54
N MET A 63 4.97 -1.93 -0.14
CA MET A 63 5.73 -3.14 -0.45
C MET A 63 6.16 -3.77 0.87
N PRO A 64 5.29 -4.54 1.53
CA PRO A 64 5.66 -5.20 2.78
C PRO A 64 6.70 -6.27 2.50
N ASP A 65 7.80 -6.22 3.26
CA ASP A 65 8.83 -7.24 3.27
C ASP A 65 8.39 -8.39 4.19
N TRP A 66 8.09 -9.54 3.61
CA TRP A 66 7.71 -10.76 4.33
C TRP A 66 8.90 -11.71 4.41
N ARG A 67 10.01 -11.26 4.99
CA ARG A 67 11.21 -12.09 5.25
C ARG A 67 11.05 -13.09 6.41
N TRP A 68 9.83 -13.48 6.74
CA TRP A 68 9.55 -14.39 7.84
C TRP A 68 9.25 -15.76 7.25
N GLU A 69 10.23 -16.67 7.30
CA GLU A 69 10.10 -18.00 6.69
C GLU A 69 9.09 -18.86 7.45
N THR A 70 8.86 -18.57 8.74
CA THR A 70 7.87 -19.26 9.56
C THR A 70 6.90 -18.33 10.29
N ARG A 71 5.71 -18.85 10.60
CA ARG A 71 4.69 -18.15 11.39
C ARG A 71 5.17 -17.86 12.83
N GLU A 72 6.05 -18.72 13.34
CA GLU A 72 6.73 -18.53 14.62
C GLU A 72 7.72 -17.36 14.56
N GLU A 73 8.44 -17.15 13.45
CA GLU A 73 9.30 -15.98 13.28
C GLU A 73 8.51 -14.67 13.16
N PHE A 74 7.37 -14.68 12.46
CA PHE A 74 6.49 -13.51 12.39
C PHE A 74 5.90 -13.14 13.77
N ASP A 75 5.44 -14.15 14.51
CA ASP A 75 4.86 -13.94 15.85
C ASP A 75 5.93 -13.64 16.91
N TYR A 76 7.14 -14.19 16.80
CA TYR A 76 8.30 -13.84 17.64
C TYR A 76 8.78 -12.40 17.38
N GLY A 77 8.83 -11.97 16.12
CA GLY A 77 9.13 -10.57 15.76
C GLY A 77 8.10 -9.59 16.34
N ARG A 78 6.81 -9.93 16.28
CA ARG A 78 5.74 -9.13 16.92
C ARG A 78 5.79 -9.14 18.45
N SER A 79 6.19 -10.25 19.08
CA SER A 79 6.26 -10.35 20.54
C SER A 79 7.45 -9.58 21.11
N LYS A 80 8.61 -9.61 20.45
CA LYS A 80 9.80 -8.80 20.80
C LYS A 80 9.54 -7.29 20.65
N ALA A 81 8.91 -6.86 19.55
CA ALA A 81 8.53 -5.46 19.35
C ALA A 81 7.47 -4.95 20.36
N ARG A 82 6.76 -5.85 21.03
CA ARG A 82 5.87 -5.56 22.15
C ARG A 82 6.59 -5.55 23.51
N ALA A 83 7.61 -6.39 23.70
CA ALA A 83 8.38 -6.48 24.94
C ALA A 83 9.36 -5.30 25.14
N ASP A 84 9.85 -4.69 24.06
CA ASP A 84 10.68 -3.46 24.16
C ASP A 84 9.86 -2.18 24.41
N LYS A 85 8.56 -2.33 24.71
CA LYS A 85 7.70 -1.20 25.06
C LYS A 85 7.40 -1.06 26.55
N ASP A 86 7.76 -2.03 27.40
CA ASP A 86 7.83 -1.94 28.89
C ASP A 86 8.25 -3.31 29.49
#